data_AF-A0A1I5NF61-F1
#
_entry.id   AF-A0A1I5NF61-F1
#
_cell.length_a   1.000
_cell.length_b   1.000
_cell.length_c   1.000
_cell.angle_alpha   90.00
_cell.angle_beta   90.00
_cell.angle_gamma   90.00
#
_symmetry.space_group_name_H-M   'P 1'
#
loop_
_entity.id
_entity.type
_entity.pdbx_description
1 polymer ?
#
loop_
_entity_poly.entity_id
_entity_poly.type
_entity_poly.pdbx_seq_one_letter_code
_entity_poly.pdbx_strand_id
1 'polypeptide(L)'
;MRHSIGYLQEIGPDDLVRQGDIFSIQSTNEEHEKWAVLLTKDCDIVQEKFGSHLTYLPIYSFNEYIEKYYSPKKIEILKSENMKNVINTFKYLIGDEKEAFELTEESLQEWISDEGIEGICGCFESNNKKKGDLDKYLRTFSILTDSSARKYSNNNWRRILDVHLSNGKNEDKIKKEICNHILKSMGDEFIFVPELPEVDSAGFIIHLREIKSIDCSQVFASAYNAKKIGATFPRLIRIGRFSDYLRFSIAQNAALLFSRIGMEENFEVDRKIMVDLASESAVKEFLK
;
A
#
# COMPACT_ATOMS: atom_id res chain seq x y z
N MET A 1 12.95 25.56 10.64
CA MET A 1 13.80 24.67 11.47
C MET A 1 12.97 23.45 11.81
N ARG A 2 13.13 22.33 11.08
CA ARG A 2 12.53 21.06 11.49
C ARG A 2 13.39 20.54 12.64
N HIS A 3 12.81 20.38 13.83
CA HIS A 3 13.49 19.65 14.90
C HIS A 3 13.64 18.21 14.40
N SER A 4 14.89 17.78 14.16
CA SER A 4 15.20 16.36 13.96
C SER A 4 14.83 15.66 15.26
N ILE A 5 13.63 15.10 15.29
CA ILE A 5 13.26 14.12 16.29
C ILE A 5 14.14 12.92 15.96
N GLY A 6 14.80 12.32 16.97
CA GLY A 6 15.87 11.31 16.84
C GLY A 6 15.47 9.98 16.20
N TYR A 7 14.91 10.01 14.99
CA TYR A 7 14.51 8.87 14.18
C TYR A 7 15.66 8.29 13.36
N LEU A 8 16.71 9.07 13.14
CA LEU A 8 17.90 8.71 12.37
C LEU A 8 19.11 8.60 13.28
N GLN A 9 19.97 7.63 12.99
CA GLN A 9 21.26 7.45 13.63
C GLN A 9 22.35 8.09 12.77
N GLU A 10 23.33 8.74 13.41
CA GLU A 10 24.55 9.15 12.73
C GLU A 10 25.35 7.92 12.31
N ILE A 11 25.73 7.86 11.03
CA ILE A 11 26.50 6.75 10.46
C ILE A 11 27.66 7.30 9.63
N GLY A 12 28.81 6.64 9.74
CA GLY A 12 30.00 6.91 8.94
C GLY A 12 29.95 6.22 7.57
N PRO A 13 30.75 6.68 6.60
CA PRO A 13 30.84 6.07 5.27
C PRO A 13 31.42 4.65 5.29
N ASP A 14 32.23 4.33 6.31
CA ASP A 14 32.89 3.03 6.48
C ASP A 14 32.13 2.08 7.42
N ASP A 15 31.00 2.53 7.99
CA ASP A 15 30.19 1.67 8.85
C ASP A 15 29.63 0.50 8.05
N LEU A 16 29.68 -0.69 8.63
CA LEU A 16 29.10 -1.89 8.03
C LEU A 16 27.60 -1.74 7.79
N VAL A 17 27.11 -2.39 6.75
CA VAL A 17 25.68 -2.51 6.46
C VAL A 17 25.01 -3.31 7.59
N ARG A 18 23.89 -2.82 8.11
CA ARG A 18 23.15 -3.43 9.24
C ARG A 18 21.64 -3.30 9.08
N GLN A 19 20.90 -4.09 9.86
CA GLN A 19 19.45 -3.98 9.95
C GLN A 19 19.04 -2.54 10.25
N GLY A 20 17.99 -2.06 9.59
CA GLY A 20 17.51 -0.69 9.74
C GLY A 20 18.27 0.35 8.91
N ASP A 21 19.31 -0.05 8.16
CA ASP A 21 19.90 0.81 7.13
C ASP A 21 18.85 1.18 6.08
N ILE A 22 18.84 2.45 5.73
CA ILE A 22 17.96 3.06 4.73
C ILE A 22 18.77 3.21 3.45
N PHE A 23 18.18 2.79 2.34
CA PHE A 23 18.82 2.82 1.03
C PHE A 23 17.99 3.63 0.04
N SER A 24 18.67 4.35 -0.84
CA SER A 24 18.12 4.76 -2.13
C SER A 24 18.32 3.63 -3.13
N ILE A 25 17.24 3.30 -3.84
CA ILE A 25 17.24 2.32 -4.91
C ILE A 25 17.61 3.07 -6.19
N GLN A 26 18.71 2.66 -6.82
CA GLN A 26 19.05 3.10 -8.17
C GLN A 26 18.72 1.99 -9.15
N SER A 27 17.81 2.28 -10.08
CA SER A 27 17.33 1.35 -11.10
C SER A 27 17.34 2.04 -12.47
N THR A 28 17.42 1.26 -13.55
CA THR A 28 17.25 1.77 -14.92
C THR A 28 15.81 2.12 -15.24
N ASN A 29 14.85 1.60 -14.47
CA ASN A 29 13.44 1.94 -14.60
C ASN A 29 13.09 2.96 -13.51
N GLU A 30 12.84 4.20 -13.92
CA GLU A 30 12.51 5.32 -13.02
C GLU A 30 11.14 5.16 -12.32
N GLU A 31 10.32 4.20 -12.75
CA GLU A 31 8.91 4.10 -12.35
C GLU A 31 8.65 3.34 -11.05
N HIS A 32 9.65 2.68 -10.44
CA HIS A 32 9.43 1.82 -9.28
C HIS A 32 10.36 2.13 -8.11
N GLU A 33 9.81 1.98 -6.90
CA GLU A 33 10.43 2.02 -5.56
C GLU A 33 11.76 2.75 -5.45
N LYS A 34 11.74 3.90 -4.76
CA LYS A 34 12.90 4.77 -4.64
C LYS A 34 13.74 4.50 -3.40
N TRP A 35 13.15 3.88 -2.39
CA TRP A 35 13.79 3.71 -1.09
C TRP A 35 13.48 2.34 -0.48
N ALA A 36 14.39 1.88 0.36
CA ALA A 36 14.29 0.61 1.04
C ALA A 36 14.85 0.72 2.47
N VAL A 37 14.35 -0.13 3.37
CA VAL A 37 14.96 -0.38 4.68
C VAL A 37 15.39 -1.83 4.77
N LEU A 38 16.62 -2.08 5.22
CA LEU A 38 17.12 -3.44 5.39
C LEU A 38 16.46 -4.14 6.58
N LEU A 39 15.91 -5.32 6.33
CA LEU A 39 15.21 -6.13 7.32
C LEU A 39 16.08 -7.26 7.88
N THR A 40 17.07 -7.76 7.12
CA THR A 40 17.97 -8.84 7.55
C THR A 40 18.60 -8.50 8.90
N LYS A 41 18.58 -9.46 9.85
CA LYS A 41 19.03 -9.24 11.23
C LYS A 41 20.55 -9.07 11.28
N ASP A 42 21.02 -8.24 12.21
CA ASP A 42 22.46 -8.01 12.44
C ASP A 42 23.22 -9.31 12.74
N CYS A 43 22.64 -10.23 13.51
CA CYS A 43 23.28 -11.51 13.83
C CYS A 43 23.51 -12.36 12.58
N ASP A 44 22.59 -12.31 11.62
CA ASP A 44 22.72 -13.04 10.37
C ASP A 44 23.83 -12.40 9.53
N ILE A 45 23.84 -11.05 9.45
CA ILE A 45 24.85 -10.27 8.73
C ILE A 45 26.26 -10.55 9.26
N VAL A 46 26.45 -10.52 10.58
CA VAL A 46 27.76 -10.74 11.20
C VAL A 46 28.24 -12.19 11.07
N GLN A 47 27.31 -13.16 11.00
CA GLN A 47 27.64 -14.59 10.93
C GLN A 47 27.63 -15.15 9.50
N GLU A 48 27.42 -14.30 8.48
CA GLU A 48 27.30 -14.71 7.07
C GLU A 48 26.20 -15.77 6.82
N LYS A 49 25.13 -15.75 7.64
CA LYS A 49 24.03 -16.73 7.61
C LYS A 49 22.89 -16.40 6.64
N PHE A 50 23.03 -15.32 5.87
CA PHE A 50 22.04 -14.82 4.91
C PHE A 50 22.31 -15.30 3.46
N GLY A 51 23.31 -16.16 3.26
CA GLY A 51 23.72 -16.60 1.93
C GLY A 51 24.22 -15.42 1.09
N SER A 52 23.82 -15.35 -0.19
CA SER A 52 24.20 -14.26 -1.09
C SER A 52 23.17 -13.12 -1.17
N HIS A 53 22.10 -13.17 -0.38
CA HIS A 53 20.99 -12.22 -0.52
C HIS A 53 20.62 -11.55 0.81
N LEU A 54 20.34 -10.26 0.72
CA LEU A 54 19.78 -9.47 1.81
C LEU A 54 18.30 -9.21 1.56
N THR A 55 17.53 -9.13 2.63
CA THR A 55 16.10 -8.83 2.61
C THR A 55 15.83 -7.39 3.03
N TYR A 56 14.96 -6.71 2.30
CA TYR A 56 14.56 -5.33 2.56
C TYR A 56 13.05 -5.14 2.39
N LEU A 57 12.55 -4.04 2.94
CA LEU A 57 11.19 -3.57 2.78
C LEU A 57 11.19 -2.27 1.97
N PRO A 58 10.30 -2.11 0.98
CA PRO A 58 10.20 -0.86 0.24
C PRO A 58 9.61 0.25 1.11
N ILE A 59 10.07 1.46 0.84
CA ILE A 59 9.57 2.68 1.45
C ILE A 59 8.96 3.54 0.34
N TYR A 60 7.70 3.91 0.53
CA TYR A 60 6.94 4.77 -0.36
C TYR A 60 6.89 6.19 0.21
N SER A 61 6.90 7.19 -0.67
CA SER A 61 6.47 8.53 -0.24
C SER A 61 4.99 8.50 0.16
N PHE A 62 4.57 9.47 0.98
CA PHE A 62 3.18 9.61 1.37
C PHE A 62 2.23 9.67 0.16
N ASN A 63 2.60 10.40 -0.90
CA ASN A 63 1.78 10.52 -2.10
C ASN A 63 1.67 9.19 -2.87
N GLU A 64 2.78 8.46 -2.99
CA GLU A 64 2.77 7.12 -3.61
C GLU A 64 1.90 6.15 -2.81
N TYR A 65 1.95 6.20 -1.47
CA TYR A 65 1.06 5.40 -0.62
C TYR A 65 -0.42 5.76 -0.84
N ILE A 66 -0.73 7.05 -0.85
CA ILE A 66 -2.10 7.53 -1.05
C ILE A 66 -2.66 7.03 -2.38
N GLU A 67 -1.87 7.10 -3.44
CA GLU A 67 -2.31 6.68 -4.77
C GLU A 67 -2.38 5.15 -4.91
N LYS A 68 -1.37 4.42 -4.43
CA LYS A 68 -1.24 2.96 -4.65
C LYS A 68 -2.13 2.13 -3.72
N TYR A 69 -2.31 2.55 -2.46
CA TYR A 69 -2.95 1.70 -1.44
C TYR A 69 -4.22 2.31 -0.84
N TYR A 70 -4.22 3.61 -0.51
CA TYR A 70 -5.36 4.24 0.13
C TYR A 70 -6.50 4.51 -0.86
N SER A 71 -6.20 5.18 -1.97
CA SER A 71 -7.21 5.69 -2.88
C SER A 71 -8.04 4.59 -3.57
N PRO A 72 -7.45 3.46 -4.03
CA PRO A 72 -8.24 2.38 -4.62
C PRO A 72 -9.25 1.80 -3.62
N LYS A 73 -8.80 1.46 -2.40
CA LYS A 73 -9.68 0.96 -1.33
C LYS A 73 -10.77 1.99 -0.98
N LYS A 74 -10.40 3.27 -0.92
CA LYS A 74 -11.35 4.34 -0.60
C LYS A 74 -12.39 4.54 -1.70
N ILE A 75 -12.00 4.45 -2.97
CA ILE A 75 -12.93 4.51 -4.10
C ILE A 75 -13.93 3.35 -4.02
N GLU A 76 -13.48 2.12 -3.75
CA GLU A 76 -14.38 0.96 -3.61
C GLU A 76 -15.41 1.17 -2.49
N ILE A 77 -14.97 1.66 -1.32
CA ILE A 77 -15.88 2.00 -0.21
C ILE A 77 -16.90 3.06 -0.64
N LEU A 78 -16.43 4.16 -1.23
CA LEU A 78 -17.30 5.25 -1.67
C LEU A 78 -18.28 4.80 -2.77
N LYS A 79 -17.84 3.94 -3.70
CA LYS A 79 -18.69 3.34 -4.72
C LYS A 79 -19.80 2.51 -4.09
N SER A 80 -19.45 1.60 -3.18
CA SER A 80 -20.42 0.74 -2.50
C SER A 80 -21.44 1.54 -1.69
N GLU A 81 -20.99 2.54 -0.93
CA GLU A 81 -21.86 3.44 -0.17
C GLU A 81 -22.76 4.28 -1.08
N ASN A 82 -22.21 4.84 -2.15
CA ASN A 82 -22.96 5.64 -3.10
C ASN A 82 -23.98 4.81 -3.86
N MET A 83 -23.64 3.58 -4.27
CA MET A 83 -24.54 2.67 -4.96
C MET A 83 -25.75 2.31 -4.09
N LYS A 84 -25.53 2.04 -2.79
CA LYS A 84 -26.62 1.85 -1.82
C LYS A 84 -27.54 3.08 -1.76
N ASN A 85 -26.98 4.28 -1.76
CA ASN A 85 -27.76 5.52 -1.75
C ASN A 85 -28.57 5.72 -3.03
N VAL A 86 -27.99 5.40 -4.20
CA VAL A 86 -28.68 5.43 -5.49
C VAL A 86 -29.87 4.47 -5.46
N ILE A 87 -29.63 3.19 -5.15
CA ILE A 87 -30.67 2.15 -5.09
C ILE A 87 -31.80 2.53 -4.13
N ASN A 88 -31.46 3.00 -2.92
CA ASN A 88 -32.46 3.40 -1.93
C ASN A 88 -33.28 4.61 -2.39
N THR A 89 -32.65 5.54 -3.12
CA THR A 89 -33.34 6.73 -3.64
C THR A 89 -34.25 6.36 -4.81
N PHE A 90 -33.82 5.47 -5.71
CA PHE A 90 -34.67 4.92 -6.77
C PHE A 90 -35.89 4.18 -6.20
N LYS A 91 -35.69 3.28 -5.25
CA LYS A 91 -36.80 2.56 -4.58
C LYS A 91 -37.82 3.52 -3.97
N TYR A 92 -37.35 4.61 -3.37
CA TYR A 92 -38.24 5.63 -2.83
C TYR A 92 -39.02 6.37 -3.91
N LEU A 93 -38.37 6.73 -5.03
CA LEU A 93 -38.98 7.51 -6.10
C LEU A 93 -39.97 6.70 -6.95
N ILE A 94 -39.73 5.40 -7.14
CA ILE A 94 -40.58 4.49 -7.92
C ILE A 94 -41.75 3.95 -7.05
N GLY A 95 -41.60 3.93 -5.73
CA GLY A 95 -42.64 3.44 -4.82
C GLY A 95 -42.69 1.91 -4.73
N ASP A 96 -43.82 1.38 -4.24
CA ASP A 96 -44.00 -0.05 -3.94
C ASP A 96 -44.34 -0.90 -5.19
N GLU A 97 -44.14 -0.37 -6.41
CA GLU A 97 -44.15 -1.13 -7.66
C GLU A 97 -42.93 -2.06 -7.69
N LYS A 98 -43.06 -3.12 -6.91
CA LYS A 98 -42.09 -4.19 -6.71
C LYS A 98 -42.15 -5.17 -7.85
N GLU A 99 -41.37 -4.96 -8.90
CA GLU A 99 -40.80 -6.09 -9.64
C GLU A 99 -39.33 -5.81 -10.00
N ALA A 100 -38.45 -6.63 -9.42
CA ALA A 100 -37.17 -7.10 -9.98
C ALA A 100 -36.20 -6.10 -10.65
N PHE A 101 -36.16 -4.83 -10.27
CA PHE A 101 -35.09 -3.95 -10.74
C PHE A 101 -33.81 -4.16 -9.90
N GLU A 102 -32.97 -5.09 -10.35
CA GLU A 102 -31.63 -5.28 -9.81
C GLU A 102 -30.67 -4.31 -10.53
N LEU A 103 -30.53 -3.10 -9.97
CA LEU A 103 -29.59 -2.12 -10.49
C LEU A 103 -28.17 -2.51 -10.07
N THR A 104 -27.33 -2.89 -11.03
CA THR A 104 -25.90 -3.17 -10.83
C THR A 104 -25.06 -1.94 -11.14
N GLU A 105 -23.77 -1.98 -10.80
CA GLU A 105 -22.84 -0.90 -11.14
C GLU A 105 -22.75 -0.73 -12.66
N GLU A 106 -22.68 -1.84 -13.39
CA GLU A 106 -22.56 -1.87 -14.85
C GLU A 106 -23.81 -1.32 -15.52
N SER A 107 -25.01 -1.75 -15.10
CA SER A 107 -26.24 -1.27 -15.71
C SER A 107 -26.51 0.21 -15.42
N LEU A 108 -26.12 0.69 -14.23
CA LEU A 108 -26.18 2.13 -13.95
C LEU A 108 -25.19 2.94 -14.79
N GLN A 109 -23.98 2.42 -14.99
CA GLN A 109 -22.97 3.10 -15.81
C GLN A 109 -23.39 3.16 -17.29
N GLU A 110 -23.97 2.08 -17.81
CA GLU A 110 -24.52 2.02 -19.17
C GLU A 110 -25.66 3.02 -19.33
N TRP A 111 -26.61 3.04 -18.38
CA TRP A 111 -27.72 4.00 -18.41
C TRP A 111 -27.27 5.47 -18.35
N ILE A 112 -26.27 5.79 -17.51
CA ILE A 112 -25.68 7.14 -17.47
C ILE A 112 -25.01 7.48 -18.79
N SER A 113 -24.39 6.52 -19.46
CA SER A 113 -23.71 6.73 -20.74
C SER A 113 -24.71 6.98 -21.88
N ASP A 114 -25.84 6.27 -21.87
CA ASP A 114 -26.86 6.34 -22.93
C ASP A 114 -27.77 7.56 -22.79
N GLU A 115 -28.26 7.85 -21.59
CA GLU A 115 -29.29 8.89 -21.37
C GLU A 115 -28.75 10.14 -20.66
N GLY A 116 -27.58 10.05 -20.02
CA GLY A 116 -27.05 11.12 -19.19
C GLY A 116 -27.77 11.25 -17.85
N ILE A 117 -27.13 11.95 -16.90
CA ILE A 117 -27.66 12.13 -15.54
C ILE A 117 -28.97 12.93 -15.57
N GLU A 118 -29.03 13.97 -16.40
CA GLU A 118 -30.21 14.81 -16.55
C GLU A 118 -31.40 14.03 -17.13
N GLY A 119 -31.15 13.10 -18.06
CA GLY A 119 -32.15 12.20 -18.64
C GLY A 119 -32.76 11.29 -17.58
N ILE A 120 -31.91 10.58 -16.83
CA ILE A 120 -32.32 9.69 -15.73
C ILE A 120 -33.13 10.46 -14.68
N CYS A 121 -32.68 11.65 -14.27
CA CYS A 121 -33.41 12.47 -13.31
C CYS A 121 -34.74 12.98 -13.89
N GLY A 122 -34.80 13.19 -15.20
CA GLY A 122 -35.98 13.61 -15.95
C GLY A 122 -37.16 12.64 -15.86
N CYS A 123 -36.90 11.34 -15.63
CA CYS A 123 -37.92 10.31 -15.45
C CYS A 123 -38.81 10.52 -14.21
N PHE A 124 -38.37 11.35 -13.25
CA PHE A 124 -39.05 11.55 -11.98
C PHE A 124 -39.68 12.95 -11.88
N GLU A 125 -40.83 13.06 -11.19
CA GLU A 125 -41.54 14.32 -10.99
C GLU A 125 -40.68 15.40 -10.31
N SER A 126 -40.79 16.64 -10.81
CA SER A 126 -39.85 17.74 -10.53
C SER A 126 -39.90 18.32 -9.11
N ASN A 127 -40.91 17.99 -8.28
CA ASN A 127 -41.08 18.57 -6.94
C ASN A 127 -40.56 17.69 -5.78
N ASN A 128 -39.85 16.60 -6.07
CA ASN A 128 -39.35 15.71 -5.04
C ASN A 128 -37.93 16.08 -4.60
N LYS A 129 -37.73 16.43 -3.32
CA LYS A 129 -36.39 16.67 -2.73
C LYS A 129 -35.42 15.49 -3.01
N LYS A 130 -35.95 14.27 -3.12
CA LYS A 130 -35.16 13.07 -3.43
C LYS A 130 -34.62 13.02 -4.85
N LYS A 131 -35.19 13.78 -5.79
CA LYS A 131 -34.61 13.98 -7.12
C LYS A 131 -33.28 14.72 -7.06
N GLY A 132 -33.16 15.72 -6.17
CA GLY A 132 -31.89 16.41 -5.93
C GLY A 132 -30.83 15.52 -5.27
N ASP A 133 -31.25 14.66 -4.33
CA ASP A 133 -30.36 13.64 -3.76
C ASP A 133 -29.89 12.65 -4.85
N LEU A 134 -30.79 12.20 -5.72
CA LEU A 134 -30.48 11.29 -6.83
C LEU A 134 -29.45 11.89 -7.79
N ASP A 135 -29.68 13.12 -8.28
CA ASP A 135 -28.73 13.83 -9.16
C ASP A 135 -27.33 13.88 -8.54
N LYS A 136 -27.26 14.23 -7.25
CA LYS A 136 -26.01 14.27 -6.50
C LYS A 136 -25.32 12.90 -6.43
N TYR A 137 -26.06 11.83 -6.17
CA TYR A 137 -25.49 10.48 -6.11
C TYR A 137 -25.07 9.96 -7.48
N LEU A 138 -25.81 10.26 -8.55
CA LEU A 138 -25.44 9.90 -9.93
C LEU A 138 -24.18 10.63 -10.38
N ARG A 139 -24.05 11.93 -10.07
CA ARG A 139 -22.81 12.69 -10.33
C ARG A 139 -21.62 12.13 -9.57
N THR A 140 -21.82 11.78 -8.30
CA THR A 140 -20.79 11.14 -7.48
C THR A 140 -20.37 9.79 -8.06
N PHE A 141 -21.34 8.98 -8.49
CA PHE A 141 -21.10 7.69 -9.14
C PHE A 141 -20.25 7.86 -10.40
N SER A 142 -20.64 8.80 -11.28
CA SER A 142 -19.89 9.10 -12.51
C SER A 142 -18.43 9.47 -12.22
N ILE A 143 -18.15 10.32 -11.23
CA ILE A 143 -16.76 10.65 -10.85
C ILE A 143 -15.98 9.38 -10.41
N LEU A 144 -16.65 8.49 -9.68
CA LEU A 144 -16.06 7.27 -9.13
C LEU A 144 -15.91 6.12 -10.13
N THR A 145 -16.69 6.08 -11.21
CA THR A 145 -16.65 5.01 -12.22
C THR A 145 -15.96 5.40 -13.51
N ASP A 146 -15.92 6.69 -13.84
CA ASP A 146 -15.37 7.15 -15.11
C ASP A 146 -13.83 7.08 -15.12
N SER A 147 -13.33 5.99 -15.70
CA SER A 147 -11.92 5.76 -16.03
C SER A 147 -11.55 6.27 -17.43
N SER A 148 -12.53 6.78 -18.19
CA SER A 148 -12.40 7.10 -19.62
C SER A 148 -12.46 8.60 -19.93
N ALA A 149 -13.09 9.40 -19.07
CA ALA A 149 -13.21 10.83 -19.32
C ALA A 149 -11.89 11.54 -19.04
N ARG A 150 -11.36 12.11 -20.11
CA ARG A 150 -10.39 13.21 -20.13
C ARG A 150 -10.73 14.39 -19.19
N LYS A 151 -11.93 14.41 -18.60
CA LYS A 151 -12.45 15.43 -17.68
C LYS A 151 -11.95 15.23 -16.24
N TYR A 152 -11.66 13.99 -15.83
CA TYR A 152 -11.12 13.69 -14.50
C TYR A 152 -9.70 13.14 -14.63
N SER A 153 -8.83 13.46 -13.68
CA SER A 153 -7.46 12.99 -13.69
C SER A 153 -7.42 11.46 -13.57
N ASN A 154 -6.48 10.79 -14.26
CA ASN A 154 -6.14 9.37 -14.03
C ASN A 154 -5.63 9.09 -12.60
N ASN A 155 -5.53 10.12 -11.77
CA ASN A 155 -5.15 10.04 -10.36
C ASN A 155 -6.38 9.78 -9.48
N ASN A 156 -6.41 8.63 -8.82
CA ASN A 156 -7.49 8.20 -7.94
C ASN A 156 -7.69 9.15 -6.75
N TRP A 157 -6.60 9.72 -6.23
CA TRP A 157 -6.69 10.69 -5.14
C TRP A 157 -7.47 11.95 -5.55
N ARG A 158 -7.26 12.46 -6.77
CA ARG A 158 -8.00 13.61 -7.30
C ARG A 158 -9.50 13.34 -7.39
N ARG A 159 -9.89 12.12 -7.79
CA ARG A 159 -11.30 11.71 -7.86
C ARG A 159 -11.97 11.70 -6.49
N ILE A 160 -11.27 11.21 -5.46
CA ILE A 160 -11.76 11.26 -4.07
C ILE A 160 -11.95 12.71 -3.62
N LEU A 161 -11.00 13.60 -3.94
CA LEU A 161 -11.14 15.02 -3.65
C LEU A 161 -12.36 15.64 -4.33
N ASP A 162 -12.58 15.35 -5.62
CA ASP A 162 -13.74 15.86 -6.36
C ASP A 162 -15.07 15.40 -5.76
N VAL A 163 -15.15 14.12 -5.36
CA VAL A 163 -16.32 13.58 -4.64
C VAL A 163 -16.51 14.28 -3.29
N HIS A 164 -15.45 14.52 -2.53
CA HIS A 164 -15.59 15.18 -1.24
C HIS A 164 -16.00 16.65 -1.36
N LEU A 165 -15.44 17.37 -2.32
CA LEU A 165 -15.78 18.77 -2.58
C LEU A 165 -17.21 18.90 -3.12
N SER A 166 -17.66 18.04 -4.04
CA SER A 166 -19.04 18.03 -4.53
C SER A 166 -20.06 17.69 -3.43
N ASN A 167 -19.63 16.92 -2.43
CA ASN A 167 -20.40 16.62 -1.23
C ASN A 167 -20.37 17.74 -0.16
N GLY A 168 -19.67 18.86 -0.43
CA GLY A 168 -19.56 20.00 0.49
C GLY A 168 -18.62 19.76 1.67
N LYS A 169 -17.73 18.76 1.62
CA LYS A 169 -16.64 18.65 2.60
C LYS A 169 -15.61 19.74 2.30
N ASN A 170 -15.13 20.41 3.34
CA ASN A 170 -14.01 21.32 3.25
C ASN A 170 -12.67 20.58 3.42
N GLU A 171 -11.57 21.26 3.09
CA GLU A 171 -10.21 20.70 3.15
C GLU A 171 -9.85 20.17 4.54
N ASP A 172 -10.24 20.87 5.62
CA ASP A 172 -9.97 20.44 7.00
C ASP A 172 -10.59 19.08 7.34
N LYS A 173 -11.82 18.82 6.85
CA LYS A 173 -12.48 17.53 7.07
C LYS A 173 -11.76 16.42 6.31
N ILE A 174 -11.34 16.70 5.07
CA ILE A 174 -10.59 15.74 4.25
C ILE A 174 -9.24 15.43 4.91
N LYS A 175 -8.51 16.46 5.35
CA LYS A 175 -7.24 16.29 6.08
C LYS A 175 -7.41 15.44 7.34
N LYS A 176 -8.43 15.74 8.16
CA LYS A 176 -8.74 14.95 9.37
C LYS A 176 -9.05 13.49 9.03
N GLU A 177 -9.76 13.24 7.94
CA GLU A 177 -10.07 11.89 7.48
C GLU A 177 -8.80 11.11 7.13
N ILE A 178 -7.88 11.70 6.37
CA ILE A 178 -6.59 11.08 6.03
C ILE A 178 -5.75 10.87 7.30
N CYS A 179 -5.63 11.88 8.17
CA CYS A 179 -4.89 11.73 9.42
C CYS A 179 -5.46 10.60 10.28
N ASN A 180 -6.78 10.49 10.39
CA ASN A 180 -7.42 9.40 11.11
C ASN A 180 -7.13 8.04 10.47
N HIS A 181 -7.14 7.96 9.13
CA HIS A 181 -6.75 6.74 8.43
C HIS A 181 -5.33 6.32 8.79
N ILE A 182 -4.35 7.21 8.66
CA ILE A 182 -2.94 6.91 8.95
C ILE A 182 -2.74 6.50 10.41
N LEU A 183 -3.44 7.15 11.35
CA LEU A 183 -3.26 6.90 12.78
C LEU A 183 -4.02 5.68 13.31
N LYS A 184 -5.13 5.28 12.67
CA LYS A 184 -6.06 4.29 13.25
C LYS A 184 -6.43 3.14 12.33
N SER A 185 -6.30 3.30 11.01
CA SER A 185 -6.90 2.39 10.03
C SER A 185 -5.97 2.08 8.85
N MET A 186 -4.69 2.45 8.96
CA MET A 186 -3.70 2.22 7.92
C MET A 186 -3.47 0.74 7.68
N GLY A 187 -3.64 -0.09 8.72
CA GLY A 187 -3.33 -1.50 8.74
C GLY A 187 -2.01 -1.77 9.46
N ASP A 188 -1.88 -2.98 10.03
CA ASP A 188 -0.66 -3.42 10.70
C ASP A 188 0.50 -3.62 9.70
N GLU A 189 0.18 -3.74 8.41
CA GLU A 189 1.15 -3.95 7.32
C GLU A 189 1.90 -2.68 6.88
N PHE A 190 1.59 -1.52 7.43
CA PHE A 190 2.23 -0.25 7.09
C PHE A 190 2.78 0.45 8.33
N ILE A 191 3.92 1.15 8.17
CA ILE A 191 4.47 2.03 9.21
C ILE A 191 4.71 3.41 8.62
N PHE A 192 4.20 4.46 9.28
CA PHE A 192 4.48 5.84 8.93
C PHE A 192 5.82 6.29 9.50
N VAL A 193 6.66 6.86 8.64
CA VAL A 193 7.97 7.42 8.96
C VAL A 193 7.98 8.90 8.60
N PRO A 194 8.26 9.81 9.55
CA PRO A 194 8.17 11.25 9.28
C PRO A 194 9.19 11.77 8.26
N GLU A 195 10.41 11.23 8.27
CA GLU A 195 11.50 11.73 7.42
C GLU A 195 12.47 10.62 7.01
N LEU A 196 13.12 10.82 5.86
CA LEU A 196 14.28 10.07 5.41
C LEU A 196 15.46 11.05 5.21
N PRO A 197 16.70 10.58 5.34
CA PRO A 197 17.89 11.40 5.09
C PRO A 197 17.87 11.97 3.66
N GLU A 198 18.16 13.27 3.53
CA GLU A 198 18.35 13.96 2.24
C GLU A 198 17.14 13.91 1.28
N VAL A 199 15.94 13.58 1.78
CA VAL A 199 14.71 13.55 0.97
C VAL A 199 13.66 14.49 1.57
N ASP A 200 13.27 15.53 0.82
CA ASP A 200 12.16 16.40 1.21
C ASP A 200 10.83 15.86 0.68
N SER A 201 9.97 15.39 1.59
CA SER A 201 8.65 14.86 1.30
C SER A 201 7.73 15.01 2.51
N ALA A 202 6.42 14.85 2.32
CA ALA A 202 5.39 14.97 3.35
C ALA A 202 5.32 13.74 4.29
N GLY A 203 6.40 12.96 4.40
CA GLY A 203 6.46 11.69 5.11
C GLY A 203 6.53 10.49 4.18
N PHE A 204 6.72 9.32 4.79
CA PHE A 204 7.02 8.07 4.13
C PHE A 204 6.26 6.92 4.78
N ILE A 205 6.03 5.85 4.03
CA ILE A 205 5.35 4.64 4.49
C ILE A 205 6.21 3.43 4.15
N ILE A 206 6.54 2.62 5.16
CA ILE A 206 7.17 1.30 4.97
C ILE A 206 6.07 0.28 4.79
N HIS A 207 6.14 -0.56 3.76
CA HIS A 207 5.19 -1.66 3.53
C HIS A 207 5.78 -2.98 4.00
N LEU A 208 5.31 -3.50 5.13
CA LEU A 208 5.90 -4.63 5.86
C LEU A 208 5.63 -5.99 5.20
N ARG A 209 4.57 -6.11 4.39
CA ARG A 209 4.24 -7.37 3.69
C ARG A 209 5.02 -7.58 2.40
N GLU A 210 5.62 -6.53 1.87
CA GLU A 210 6.37 -6.58 0.62
C GLU A 210 7.86 -6.80 0.91
N ILE A 211 8.19 -7.99 1.42
CA ILE A 211 9.58 -8.38 1.62
C ILE A 211 10.20 -8.70 0.27
N LYS A 212 11.29 -8.01 -0.05
CA LYS A 212 12.09 -8.24 -1.24
C LYS A 212 13.48 -8.69 -0.88
N SER A 213 14.15 -9.36 -1.81
CA SER A 213 15.55 -9.75 -1.70
C SER A 213 16.39 -9.01 -2.73
N ILE A 214 17.66 -8.81 -2.40
CA ILE A 214 18.67 -8.30 -3.33
C ILE A 214 19.99 -9.04 -3.08
N ASP A 215 20.75 -9.27 -4.14
CA ASP A 215 22.10 -9.81 -4.04
C ASP A 215 23.02 -8.84 -3.27
N CYS A 216 23.83 -9.37 -2.37
CA CYS A 216 24.72 -8.58 -1.51
C CYS A 216 25.75 -7.77 -2.31
N SER A 217 26.13 -8.26 -3.49
CA SER A 217 27.01 -7.54 -4.42
C SER A 217 26.39 -6.24 -4.95
N GLN A 218 25.09 -6.03 -4.77
CA GLN A 218 24.36 -4.84 -5.20
C GLN A 218 24.02 -3.89 -4.04
N VAL A 219 24.52 -4.15 -2.82
CA VAL A 219 24.25 -3.35 -1.63
C VAL A 219 25.51 -2.60 -1.20
N PHE A 220 25.43 -1.28 -1.14
CA PHE A 220 26.58 -0.41 -0.93
C PHE A 220 26.38 0.54 0.24
N ALA A 221 27.39 0.61 1.11
CA ALA A 221 27.45 1.58 2.21
C ALA A 221 27.55 3.04 1.73
N SER A 222 28.03 3.27 0.50
CA SER A 222 28.15 4.61 -0.09
C SER A 222 28.15 4.56 -1.62
N ALA A 223 27.81 5.69 -2.25
CA ALA A 223 27.89 5.82 -3.70
C ALA A 223 29.32 5.69 -4.25
N TYR A 224 30.31 6.06 -3.44
CA TYR A 224 31.73 5.89 -3.79
C TYR A 224 32.08 4.41 -3.95
N ASN A 225 31.66 3.56 -3.00
CA ASN A 225 31.91 2.12 -3.04
C ASN A 225 31.25 1.47 -4.26
N ALA A 226 30.01 1.86 -4.58
CA ALA A 226 29.30 1.38 -5.76
C ALA A 226 30.03 1.72 -7.08
N LYS A 227 30.54 2.96 -7.21
CA LYS A 227 31.28 3.40 -8.40
C LYS A 227 32.62 2.71 -8.55
N LYS A 228 33.35 2.51 -7.45
CA LYS A 228 34.70 1.92 -7.45
C LYS A 228 34.73 0.53 -8.08
N ILE A 229 33.68 -0.26 -7.89
CA ILE A 229 33.60 -1.64 -8.39
C ILE A 229 32.82 -1.78 -9.72
N GLY A 230 32.37 -0.67 -10.30
CA GLY A 230 31.60 -0.70 -11.56
C GLY A 230 30.24 -1.41 -11.43
N ALA A 231 29.57 -1.29 -10.27
CA ALA A 231 28.33 -2.00 -10.00
C ALA A 231 27.22 -1.65 -11.01
N THR A 232 26.54 -2.70 -11.51
CA THR A 232 25.38 -2.60 -12.40
C THR A 232 24.12 -2.19 -11.65
N PHE A 233 23.02 -2.01 -12.38
CA PHE A 233 21.70 -1.76 -11.80
C PHE A 233 20.86 -3.06 -11.78
N PRO A 234 19.87 -3.19 -10.87
CA PRO A 234 19.54 -2.27 -9.78
C PRO A 234 20.50 -2.40 -8.59
N ARG A 235 20.73 -1.31 -7.85
CA ARG A 235 21.58 -1.30 -6.66
C ARG A 235 21.02 -0.46 -5.52
N LEU A 236 21.35 -0.85 -4.30
CA LEU A 236 21.02 -0.12 -3.08
C LEU A 236 22.21 0.69 -2.60
N ILE A 237 22.02 1.99 -2.40
CA ILE A 237 23.03 2.88 -1.83
C ILE A 237 22.51 3.43 -0.51
N ARG A 238 23.24 3.17 0.58
CA ARG A 238 22.84 3.62 1.91
C ARG A 238 22.82 5.14 1.98
N ILE A 239 21.72 5.67 2.52
CA ILE A 239 21.51 7.10 2.77
C ILE A 239 21.36 7.42 4.26
N GLY A 240 21.15 6.41 5.11
CA GLY A 240 21.08 6.58 6.56
C GLY A 240 20.78 5.28 7.29
N ARG A 241 20.48 5.40 8.57
CA ARG A 241 20.03 4.29 9.43
C ARG A 241 18.95 4.79 10.36
N PHE A 242 17.89 4.02 10.53
CA PHE A 242 16.89 4.32 11.55
C PHE A 242 17.46 4.11 12.96
N SER A 243 17.02 4.93 13.90
CA SER A 243 17.25 4.75 15.33
C SER A 243 16.83 3.35 15.80
N ASP A 244 17.43 2.89 16.90
CA ASP A 244 17.14 1.58 17.49
C ASP A 244 15.66 1.35 17.76
N TYR A 245 14.96 2.37 18.28
CA TYR A 245 13.53 2.30 18.54
C TYR A 245 12.73 1.97 17.28
N LEU A 246 12.96 2.72 16.20
CA LEU A 246 12.22 2.53 14.95
C LEU A 246 12.65 1.23 14.24
N ARG A 247 13.94 0.91 14.24
CA ARG A 247 14.49 -0.35 13.72
C ARG A 247 13.84 -1.56 14.38
N PHE A 248 13.79 -1.61 15.71
CA PHE A 248 13.20 -2.72 16.44
C PHE A 248 11.69 -2.78 16.24
N SER A 249 11.01 -1.63 16.18
CA SER A 249 9.58 -1.58 15.87
C SER A 249 9.26 -2.16 14.49
N ILE A 250 10.04 -1.80 13.45
CA ILE A 250 9.88 -2.35 12.10
C ILE A 250 10.08 -3.87 12.11
N ALA A 251 11.19 -4.35 12.70
CA ALA A 251 11.51 -5.77 12.75
C ALA A 251 10.46 -6.58 13.52
N GLN A 252 9.97 -6.06 14.65
CA GLN A 252 8.95 -6.71 15.47
C GLN A 252 7.60 -6.76 14.74
N ASN A 253 7.14 -5.64 14.15
CA ASN A 253 5.88 -5.61 13.41
C ASN A 253 5.92 -6.52 12.18
N ALA A 254 7.04 -6.53 11.45
CA ALA A 254 7.25 -7.48 10.35
C ALA A 254 7.15 -8.93 10.85
N ALA A 255 7.89 -9.29 11.90
CA ALA A 255 7.84 -10.65 12.46
C ALA A 255 6.43 -11.07 12.91
N LEU A 256 5.68 -10.17 13.57
CA LEU A 256 4.31 -10.43 14.01
C LEU A 256 3.34 -10.66 12.85
N LEU A 257 3.51 -9.94 11.73
CA LEU A 257 2.67 -10.13 10.54
C LEU A 257 2.84 -11.53 9.94
N PHE A 258 4.07 -12.06 9.93
CA PHE A 258 4.37 -13.37 9.35
C PHE A 258 4.20 -14.52 10.34
N SER A 259 4.30 -14.29 11.66
CA SER A 259 4.02 -15.33 12.66
C SER A 259 2.54 -15.70 12.75
N ARG A 260 1.64 -14.80 12.33
CA ARG A 260 0.19 -15.05 12.29
C ARG A 260 -0.22 -16.01 11.16
N ILE A 261 0.67 -16.26 10.19
CA ILE A 261 0.51 -17.28 9.17
C ILE A 261 1.06 -18.58 9.76
N GLY A 262 0.31 -19.17 10.69
CA GLY A 262 0.70 -20.47 11.27
C GLY A 262 0.78 -21.54 10.18
N MET A 263 1.74 -22.46 10.28
CA MET A 263 1.72 -23.68 9.46
C MET A 263 0.54 -24.55 9.89
N GLU A 264 -0.18 -25.15 8.94
CA GLU A 264 -1.24 -26.10 9.24
C GLU A 264 -0.68 -27.28 10.05
N GLU A 265 -1.42 -27.76 11.06
CA GLU A 265 -0.97 -28.86 11.93
C GLU A 265 -0.56 -30.11 11.14
N ASN A 266 -1.16 -30.32 9.96
CA ASN A 266 -0.85 -31.41 9.04
C ASN A 266 0.60 -31.36 8.53
N PHE A 267 1.18 -30.16 8.31
CA PHE A 267 2.55 -30.04 7.83
C PHE A 267 3.58 -30.55 8.84
N GLU A 268 3.36 -30.31 10.14
CA GLU A 268 4.28 -30.80 11.19
C GLU A 268 4.22 -32.32 11.32
N VAL A 269 3.04 -32.92 11.12
CA VAL A 269 2.86 -34.38 11.09
C VAL A 269 3.55 -34.99 9.86
N ASP A 270 3.31 -34.43 8.67
CA ASP A 270 3.90 -34.90 7.42
C ASP A 270 5.42 -34.76 7.43
N ARG A 271 5.95 -33.64 7.97
CA ARG A 271 7.40 -33.43 8.10
C ARG A 271 8.04 -34.50 8.96
N LYS A 272 7.40 -34.88 10.07
CA LYS A 272 7.92 -35.93 10.97
C LYS A 272 8.00 -37.28 10.27
N ILE A 273 6.94 -37.68 9.56
CA ILE A 273 6.90 -38.94 8.81
C ILE A 273 7.99 -38.97 7.73
N MET A 274 8.14 -37.88 6.98
CA MET A 274 9.14 -37.79 5.91
C MET A 274 10.58 -37.81 6.44
N VAL A 275 10.85 -37.18 7.59
CA VAL A 275 12.18 -37.22 8.22
C VAL A 275 12.53 -38.62 8.71
N ASP A 276 11.57 -39.36 9.30
CA ASP A 276 11.80 -40.75 9.71
C ASP A 276 12.12 -41.64 8.49
N LEU A 277 11.33 -41.53 7.42
CA LEU A 277 11.57 -42.29 6.17
C LEU A 277 12.91 -41.95 5.53
N ALA A 278 13.28 -40.66 5.47
CA ALA A 278 14.57 -40.24 4.93
C ALA A 278 15.74 -40.75 5.78
N SER A 279 15.59 -40.73 7.11
CA SER A 279 16.60 -41.23 8.05
C SER A 279 16.80 -42.73 7.93
N GLU A 280 15.72 -43.50 7.84
CA GLU A 280 15.79 -44.94 7.58
C GLU A 280 16.47 -45.26 6.25
N SER A 281 16.16 -44.50 5.20
CA SER A 281 16.78 -44.70 3.88
C SER A 281 18.27 -44.39 3.92
N ALA A 282 18.67 -43.29 4.57
CA ALA A 282 20.07 -42.91 4.70
C ALA A 282 20.86 -43.96 5.49
N VAL A 283 20.31 -44.46 6.61
CA VAL A 283 20.95 -45.51 7.41
C VAL A 283 21.13 -46.80 6.61
N LYS A 284 20.12 -47.21 5.82
CA LYS A 284 20.22 -48.40 4.96
C LYS A 284 21.27 -48.24 3.85
N GLU A 285 21.48 -47.03 3.37
CA GLU A 285 22.49 -46.72 2.35
C GLU A 285 23.91 -46.73 2.93
N PHE A 286 24.10 -46.22 4.16
CA PHE A 286 25.39 -46.23 4.87
C PHE A 286 25.79 -47.58 5.48
N LEU A 287 24.86 -48.54 5.62
CA LEU A 287 25.12 -49.88 6.15
C LEU A 287 25.29 -50.97 5.07
N LYS A 288 25.29 -50.59 3.79
CA LYS A 288 25.75 -51.43 2.67
C LYS A 288 27.25 -51.26 2.45
#